data_AF-A0A1V6MWV6-F1
#
_entry.id   AF-A0A1V6MWV6-F1
#
_cell.length_a   1.000
_cell.length_b   1.000
_cell.length_c   1.000
_cell.angle_alpha   90.00
_cell.angle_beta   90.00
_cell.angle_gamma   90.00
#
_symmetry.space_group_name_H-M   'P 1'
#
loop_
_entity.id
_entity.type
_entity.pdbx_description
1 polymer ?
#
loop_
_entity_poly.entity_id
_entity_poly.type
_entity_poly.pdbx_seq_one_letter_code
_entity_poly.pdbx_strand_id
1 'polypeptide(L)'
;MTADAVEKLLADVCGTLARAGFDVASAGDEGSPGLRVRRDTDSVLVGWVPGSELDPAGREDTEFEGIRAALRSALLAILTQAGHPVQVDHASGEVRVRLLA
;
A
#
# COMPACT_ATOMS: atom_id res chain seq x y z
N MET A 1 19.15 -10.34 10.14
CA MET A 1 19.20 -10.41 8.66
C MET A 1 17.88 -10.02 7.99
N THR A 2 16.84 -9.60 8.73
CA THR A 2 15.51 -9.31 8.20
C THR A 2 15.33 -7.85 7.77
N ALA A 3 15.91 -6.89 8.50
CA ALA A 3 15.75 -5.46 8.19
C ALA A 3 16.21 -5.11 6.76
N ASP A 4 17.43 -5.50 6.36
CA ASP A 4 17.95 -5.23 5.01
C ASP A 4 17.15 -5.92 3.89
N ALA A 5 16.47 -7.04 4.21
CA ALA A 5 15.59 -7.71 3.26
C ALA A 5 14.26 -6.95 3.10
N VAL A 6 13.65 -6.49 4.21
CA VAL A 6 12.44 -5.66 4.18
C VAL A 6 12.70 -4.30 3.51
N GLU A 7 13.88 -3.71 3.68
CA GLU A 7 14.32 -2.51 2.94
C GLU A 7 14.29 -2.71 1.43
N LYS A 8 14.86 -3.82 0.95
CA LYS A 8 14.87 -4.18 -0.47
C LYS A 8 13.46 -4.44 -0.98
N LEU A 9 12.65 -5.17 -0.20
CA LEU A 9 11.25 -5.40 -0.53
C LEU A 9 10.46 -4.08 -0.64
N LEU A 10 10.70 -3.12 0.26
CA LEU A 10 10.07 -1.81 0.19
C LEU A 10 10.45 -1.10 -1.11
N ALA A 11 11.74 -1.05 -1.44
CA ALA A 11 12.22 -0.41 -2.67
C ALA A 11 11.61 -1.08 -3.92
N ASP A 12 11.52 -2.40 -3.94
CA ASP A 12 10.95 -3.17 -5.04
C ASP A 12 9.45 -2.94 -5.20
N VAL A 13 8.69 -2.92 -4.10
CA VAL A 13 7.26 -2.62 -4.09
C VAL A 13 7.00 -1.20 -4.58
N CYS A 14 7.70 -0.20 -4.04
CA CYS A 14 7.59 1.19 -4.49
C CYS A 14 7.93 1.33 -5.99
N GLY A 15 9.02 0.70 -6.44
CA GLY A 15 9.41 0.73 -7.85
C GLY A 15 8.41 0.05 -8.78
N THR A 16 7.77 -1.04 -8.32
CA THR A 16 6.74 -1.75 -9.08
C THR A 16 5.47 -0.93 -9.22
N LEU A 17 5.03 -0.30 -8.13
CA LEU A 17 3.85 0.58 -8.13
C LEU A 17 4.07 1.85 -8.97
N ALA A 18 5.26 2.46 -8.88
CA ALA A 18 5.63 3.60 -9.73
C ALA A 18 5.63 3.23 -11.22
N ARG A 19 6.15 2.05 -11.57
CA ARG A 19 6.09 1.52 -12.96
C ARG A 19 4.66 1.28 -13.44
N ALA A 20 3.73 0.99 -12.54
CA ALA A 20 2.31 0.86 -12.83
C ALA A 20 1.57 2.22 -12.85
N GLY A 21 2.27 3.33 -12.63
CA GLY A 21 1.72 4.69 -12.70
C GLY A 21 1.16 5.23 -11.39
N PHE A 22 1.38 4.55 -10.26
CA PHE A 22 1.01 5.09 -8.95
C PHE A 22 2.05 6.10 -8.48
N ASP A 23 1.56 7.23 -7.96
CA ASP A 23 2.38 8.11 -7.14
C ASP A 23 2.39 7.55 -5.70
N VAL A 24 3.59 7.25 -5.20
CA VAL A 24 3.79 6.51 -3.96
C VAL A 24 4.53 7.38 -2.96
N ALA A 25 3.85 7.76 -1.88
CA ALA A 25 4.50 8.40 -0.76
C ALA A 25 5.10 7.34 0.17
N SER A 26 6.44 7.37 0.29
CA SER A 26 7.16 6.59 1.31
C SER A 26 6.77 7.07 2.71
N ALA A 27 6.75 6.16 3.68
CA ALA A 27 6.20 6.31 5.04
C ALA A 27 6.71 7.49 5.91
N GLY A 28 7.62 8.34 5.42
CA GLY A 28 8.16 9.46 6.19
C GLY A 28 7.18 10.61 6.45
N ASP A 29 6.01 10.63 5.80
CA ASP A 29 5.10 11.77 5.84
C ASP A 29 3.70 11.39 6.35
N GLU A 30 3.61 10.83 7.56
CA GLU A 30 2.35 10.35 8.16
C GLU A 30 1.28 11.47 8.20
N GLY A 31 0.46 11.57 7.15
CA GLY A 31 -0.54 12.63 7.01
C GLY A 31 -0.77 13.07 5.55
N SER A 32 0.20 12.86 4.66
CA SER A 32 0.00 13.20 3.25
C SER A 32 -0.93 12.20 2.54
N PRO A 33 -1.95 12.68 1.82
CA PRO A 33 -2.90 11.84 1.13
C PRO A 33 -2.26 11.07 -0.03
N GLY A 34 -2.93 10.00 -0.46
CA GLY A 34 -2.50 9.16 -1.57
C GLY A 34 -2.07 7.76 -1.13
N LEU A 35 -1.37 7.07 -2.03
CA LEU A 35 -0.90 5.71 -1.81
C LEU A 35 0.33 5.72 -0.93
N ARG A 36 0.30 4.90 0.12
CA ARG A 36 1.33 4.82 1.16
C ARG A 36 1.94 3.45 1.17
N VAL A 37 3.26 3.40 1.25
CA VAL A 37 3.98 2.15 1.43
C VAL A 37 4.87 2.26 2.66
N ARG A 38 4.66 1.36 3.62
CA ARG A 38 5.40 1.32 4.88
C ARG A 38 5.97 -0.06 5.16
N ARG A 39 7.06 -0.10 5.92
CA ARG A 39 7.64 -1.35 6.39
C ARG A 39 6.88 -1.85 7.61
N ASP A 40 6.80 -3.15 7.72
CA ASP A 40 6.44 -3.92 8.90
C ASP A 40 7.57 -4.93 9.17
N THR A 41 7.50 -5.66 10.28
CA THR A 41 8.58 -6.51 10.81
C THR A 41 9.13 -7.52 9.79
N ASP A 42 8.26 -8.10 8.96
CA ASP A 42 8.57 -9.13 7.95
C ASP A 42 7.88 -8.87 6.60
N SER A 43 7.29 -7.69 6.44
CA SER A 43 6.43 -7.38 5.30
C SER A 43 6.43 -5.88 4.98
N VAL A 44 5.79 -5.55 3.87
CA VAL A 44 5.52 -4.18 3.43
C VAL A 44 4.01 -4.02 3.32
N LEU A 45 3.48 -2.96 3.91
CA LEU A 45 2.06 -2.62 3.89
C LEU A 45 1.83 -1.49 2.89
N VAL A 46 0.84 -1.68 2.03
CA VAL A 46 0.35 -0.69 1.08
C VAL A 46 -1.04 -0.25 1.50
N GLY A 47 -1.18 1.03 1.86
CA GLY A 47 -2.43 1.65 2.27
C GLY A 47 -2.76 2.86 1.41
N TRP A 48 -3.94 3.44 1.61
CA TRP A 48 -4.38 4.66 0.93
C TRP A 48 -5.07 5.60 1.91
N VAL A 49 -4.71 6.87 1.84
CA VAL A 49 -5.33 7.94 2.63
C VAL A 49 -6.04 8.89 1.66
N PRO A 50 -7.33 9.20 1.85
CA PRO A 50 -8.03 10.15 0.99
C PRO A 50 -7.42 11.55 1.09
N GLY A 51 -7.42 12.29 -0.03
CA GLY A 51 -7.10 13.72 -0.07
C GLY A 51 -8.08 14.53 0.76
N SER A 52 -7.63 15.63 1.37
CA SER A 52 -8.50 16.58 2.07
C SER A 52 -9.58 17.18 1.17
N GLU A 53 -9.39 17.20 -0.15
CA GLU A 53 -10.41 17.58 -1.13
C GLU A 53 -11.52 16.53 -1.27
N LEU A 54 -11.17 15.25 -1.14
CA LEU A 54 -12.11 14.13 -1.17
C LEU A 54 -12.78 13.93 0.19
N ASP A 55 -12.05 14.20 1.27
CA ASP A 55 -12.50 14.10 2.65
C ASP A 55 -12.14 15.35 3.48
N PRO A 56 -12.86 16.47 3.28
CA PRO A 56 -12.62 17.69 4.04
C PRO A 56 -13.02 17.57 5.51
N ALA A 57 -13.75 16.51 5.88
CA ALA A 57 -14.33 16.33 7.21
C ALA A 57 -13.66 15.20 8.02
N GLY A 58 -12.65 14.51 7.47
CA GLY A 58 -11.98 13.39 8.12
C GLY A 58 -12.96 12.24 8.43
N ARG A 59 -13.88 11.99 7.50
CA ARG A 59 -14.97 11.03 7.65
C ARG A 59 -14.46 9.60 7.61
N GLU A 60 -15.23 8.73 8.28
CA GLU A 60 -14.85 7.35 8.52
C GLU A 60 -14.75 6.51 7.25
N ASP A 61 -13.90 5.48 7.32
CA ASP A 61 -13.49 4.56 6.26
C ASP A 61 -14.60 4.08 5.32
N THR A 62 -15.83 3.93 5.82
CA THR A 62 -16.97 3.36 5.10
C THR A 62 -17.39 4.17 3.87
N GLU A 63 -17.20 5.51 3.85
CA GLU A 63 -17.66 6.33 2.72
C GLU A 63 -16.79 6.22 1.46
N PHE A 64 -15.56 5.74 1.60
CA PHE A 64 -14.62 5.55 0.48
C PHE A 64 -14.40 4.09 0.11
N GLU A 65 -15.21 3.18 0.65
CA GLU A 65 -15.00 1.74 0.50
C GLU A 65 -15.00 1.29 -0.98
N GLY A 66 -15.75 1.95 -1.86
CA GLY A 66 -15.70 1.68 -3.31
C GLY A 66 -14.33 1.97 -3.94
N ILE A 67 -13.71 3.09 -3.58
CA ILE A 67 -12.36 3.47 -4.04
C ILE A 67 -11.32 2.53 -3.44
N ARG A 68 -11.44 2.22 -2.13
CA ARG A 68 -10.56 1.27 -1.45
C ARG A 68 -10.65 -0.13 -2.04
N ALA A 69 -11.85 -0.61 -2.38
CA ALA A 69 -12.05 -1.90 -3.03
C ALA A 69 -11.40 -1.96 -4.41
N ALA A 70 -11.56 -0.90 -5.21
CA ALA A 70 -10.90 -0.79 -6.51
C ALA A 70 -9.37 -0.76 -6.37
N LEU A 71 -8.83 0.03 -5.45
CA LEU A 71 -7.41 0.10 -5.15
C LEU A 71 -6.85 -1.25 -4.69
N ARG A 72 -7.48 -1.90 -3.71
CA ARG A 72 -7.07 -3.24 -3.25
C ARG A 72 -7.02 -4.25 -4.39
N SER A 73 -8.02 -4.23 -5.28
CA SER A 73 -8.06 -5.13 -6.44
C SER A 73 -6.94 -4.85 -7.43
N ALA A 74 -6.67 -3.57 -7.72
CA ALA A 74 -5.57 -3.16 -8.60
C ALA A 74 -4.20 -3.52 -8.01
N LEU A 75 -3.97 -3.20 -6.74
CA LEU A 75 -2.74 -3.51 -6.01
C LEU A 75 -2.49 -5.02 -5.97
N LEU A 76 -3.51 -5.81 -5.64
CA LEU A 76 -3.43 -7.27 -5.66
C LEU A 76 -2.99 -7.77 -7.04
N ALA A 77 -3.66 -7.32 -8.10
CA ALA A 77 -3.33 -7.75 -9.46
C ALA A 77 -1.89 -7.39 -9.85
N ILE A 78 -1.46 -6.15 -9.62
CA ILE A 78 -0.13 -5.66 -10.03
C ILE A 78 0.98 -6.37 -9.27
N LEU A 79 0.85 -6.46 -7.94
CA LEU A 79 1.89 -7.03 -7.08
C LEU A 79 1.99 -8.55 -7.27
N THR A 80 0.87 -9.24 -7.47
CA THR A 80 0.88 -10.67 -7.83
C THR A 80 1.50 -10.90 -9.20
N GLN A 81 1.19 -10.07 -10.21
CA GLN A 81 1.82 -10.18 -11.54
C GLN A 81 3.34 -9.93 -11.50
N ALA A 82 3.80 -9.09 -10.56
CA ALA A 82 5.22 -8.88 -10.29
C ALA A 82 5.88 -10.01 -9.49
N GLY A 83 5.13 -11.06 -9.11
CA GLY A 83 5.65 -12.23 -8.41
C GLY A 83 5.71 -12.10 -6.89
N HIS A 84 5.14 -11.03 -6.32
CA HIS A 84 5.12 -10.86 -4.87
C HIS A 84 4.03 -11.71 -4.19
N PRO A 85 4.29 -12.23 -2.98
CA PRO A 85 3.26 -12.87 -2.16
C PRO A 85 2.41 -11.79 -1.45
N VAL A 86 1.14 -11.70 -1.85
CA VAL A 86 0.23 -10.63 -1.43
C VAL A 86 -0.89 -11.18 -0.55
N GLN A 87 -1.26 -10.44 0.50
CA GLN A 87 -2.43 -10.68 1.34
C GLN A 87 -3.21 -9.39 1.50
N VAL A 88 -4.54 -9.47 1.45
CA VAL A 88 -5.42 -8.32 1.69
C VAL A 88 -5.93 -8.39 3.13
N ASP A 89 -5.75 -7.31 3.88
CA ASP A 89 -6.39 -7.14 5.17
C ASP A 89 -7.71 -6.39 4.97
N HIS A 90 -8.82 -7.11 5.13
CA HIS A 90 -10.16 -6.55 4.95
C HIS A 90 -10.58 -5.61 6.08
N ALA A 91 -9.96 -5.69 7.26
CA ALA A 91 -10.30 -4.84 8.39
C ALA A 91 -9.68 -3.44 8.26
N SER A 92 -8.41 -3.35 7.84
CA SER A 92 -7.72 -2.08 7.60
C SER A 92 -7.87 -1.57 6.16
N GLY A 93 -8.20 -2.46 5.23
CA GLY A 93 -8.19 -2.18 3.79
C GLY A 93 -6.78 -2.13 3.19
N GLU A 94 -5.76 -2.53 3.93
CA GLU A 94 -4.38 -2.54 3.46
C GLU A 94 -4.04 -3.82 2.67
N VAL A 95 -3.02 -3.70 1.82
CA VAL A 95 -2.43 -4.81 1.08
C VAL A 95 -1.05 -5.10 1.66
N ARG A 96 -0.86 -6.29 2.21
CA ARG A 96 0.41 -6.76 2.77
C ARG A 96 1.18 -7.56 1.74
N VAL A 97 2.44 -7.20 1.54
CA VAL A 97 3.41 -7.92 0.71
C VAL A 97 4.46 -8.55 1.62
N ARG A 98 4.60 -9.88 1.59
CA ARG A 98 5.58 -10.57 2.44
C ARG A 98 6.92 -10.74 1.73
N LEU A 99 7.97 -10.91 2.54
CA LEU A 99 9.22 -11.49 2.02
C LEU A 99 8.95 -12.91 1.51
N LEU A 100 9.51 -13.24 0.35
CA LEU A 100 9.62 -14.63 -0.08
C LEU A 100 10.58 -15.33 0.89
N ALA A 101 10.11 -16.41 1.50
CA ALA A 101 10.90 -17.25 2.39
C ALA A 101 12.00 -18.00 1.63
#